data_AF-A0AAU5YDT7-F1
#
_entry.id   AF-A0AAU5YDT7-F1
#
_cell.length_a   1.000
_cell.length_b   1.000
_cell.length_c   1.000
_cell.angle_alpha   90.00
_cell.angle_beta   90.00
_cell.angle_gamma   90.00
#
_symmetry.space_group_name_H-M   'P 1'
#
loop_
_entity.id
_entity.type
_entity.pdbx_description
1 polymer ?
#
loop_
_entity_poly.entity_id
_entity_poly.type
_entity_poly.pdbx_seq_one_letter_code
_entity_poly.pdbx_strand_id
1 'polypeptide(L)'
;MPEPLTDEYLKETQRIVAAAPTGPWAVEPNEYGLPDQVGPICYLETWADTQRIPVVEFIAFAREALPRYVGEVARLKDRVRELEVDALQSVTTGVERDDC
;
A
#
# COMPACT_ATOMS: atom_id res chain seq x y z
N MET A 1 2.44 12.93 -1.47
CA MET A 1 1.86 11.88 -2.33
C MET A 1 1.08 12.58 -3.42
N PRO A 2 1.28 12.26 -4.71
CA PRO A 2 0.49 12.86 -5.78
C PRO A 2 -0.94 12.33 -5.73
N GLU A 3 -1.93 13.21 -5.91
CA GLU A 3 -3.33 12.83 -6.03
C GLU A 3 -3.90 13.35 -7.36
N PRO A 4 -4.42 12.48 -8.24
CA PRO A 4 -4.49 11.02 -8.12
C PRO A 4 -3.11 10.34 -8.24
N LEU A 5 -2.98 9.12 -7.68
CA LEU A 5 -1.75 8.33 -7.79
C LEU A 5 -1.42 8.02 -9.25
N THR A 6 -0.20 8.31 -9.70
CA THR A 6 0.26 7.98 -11.06
C THR A 6 0.77 6.53 -11.17
N ASP A 7 0.89 5.99 -12.39
CA ASP A 7 1.43 4.64 -12.59
C ASP A 7 2.92 4.58 -12.27
N GLU A 8 3.65 5.65 -12.61
CA GLU A 8 5.07 5.80 -12.29
C GLU A 8 5.28 5.76 -10.78
N TYR A 9 4.41 6.43 -10.01
CA TYR A 9 4.47 6.43 -8.56
C TYR A 9 4.21 5.04 -7.97
N LEU A 10 3.24 4.30 -8.51
CA LEU A 10 2.95 2.93 -8.07
C LEU A 10 4.10 1.97 -8.41
N LYS A 11 4.66 2.06 -9.61
CA LYS A 11 5.84 1.27 -10.03
C LYS A 11 7.03 1.53 -9.12
N GLU A 12 7.30 2.80 -8.80
CA GLU A 12 8.39 3.17 -7.92
C GLU A 12 8.15 2.67 -6.49
N THR A 13 6.93 2.81 -5.97
CA THR A 13 6.54 2.27 -4.67
C THR A 13 6.73 0.75 -4.61
N GLN A 14 6.33 0.04 -5.66
CA GLN A 14 6.52 -1.41 -5.75
C GLN A 14 8.01 -1.80 -5.73
N ARG A 15 8.88 -1.04 -6.43
CA ARG A 15 10.33 -1.28 -6.40
C ARG A 15 10.92 -1.09 -5.01
N ILE A 16 10.54 0.00 -4.33
CA ILE A 16 10.99 0.29 -2.97
C ILE A 16 10.58 -0.84 -2.02
N VAL A 17 9.32 -1.26 -2.07
CA VAL A 17 8.79 -2.37 -1.26
C VAL A 17 9.51 -3.68 -1.56
N ALA A 18 9.77 -3.98 -2.84
CA ALA A 18 10.47 -5.19 -3.25
C ALA A 18 11.95 -5.20 -2.86
N ALA A 19 12.59 -4.03 -2.80
CA ALA A 19 14.00 -3.87 -2.39
C ALA A 19 14.18 -3.91 -0.86
N ALA A 20 13.10 -3.87 -0.08
CA ALA A 20 13.18 -3.89 1.37
C ALA A 20 13.81 -5.21 1.86
N PRO A 21 14.85 -5.15 2.71
CA PRO A 21 15.61 -6.32 3.14
C PRO A 21 14.71 -7.36 3.82
N THR A 22 15.08 -8.64 3.69
CA THR A 22 14.22 -9.73 4.15
C THR A 22 14.17 -9.85 5.66
N GLY A 23 15.29 -9.54 6.31
CA GLY A 23 15.50 -9.45 7.76
C GLY A 23 15.15 -10.72 8.56
N PRO A 24 15.87 -11.03 9.65
CA PRO A 24 15.18 -11.48 10.84
C PRO A 24 14.48 -10.26 11.48
N TRP A 25 13.16 -10.25 11.49
CA TRP A 25 12.34 -9.20 12.14
C TRP A 25 11.79 -9.65 13.51
N ALA A 26 12.44 -10.64 14.11
CA ALA A 26 12.07 -11.08 15.45
C ALA A 26 12.31 -9.95 16.46
N VAL A 27 11.41 -9.84 17.43
CA VAL A 27 11.56 -8.86 18.51
C VAL A 27 12.65 -9.32 19.47
N GLU A 28 13.69 -8.50 19.62
CA GLU A 28 14.82 -8.69 20.52
C GLU A 28 14.78 -7.59 21.59
N PRO A 29 14.68 -7.95 22.88
CA PRO A 29 14.67 -6.96 23.95
C PRO A 29 16.06 -6.38 24.20
N ASN A 30 16.13 -5.09 24.54
CA ASN A 30 17.34 -4.42 25.02
C ASN A 30 17.60 -4.71 26.51
N GLU A 31 18.62 -4.06 27.09
CA GLU A 31 19.01 -4.23 28.51
C GLU A 31 17.90 -3.86 29.52
N TYR A 32 16.89 -3.09 29.08
CA TYR A 32 15.72 -2.70 29.87
C TYR A 32 14.48 -3.58 29.59
N GLY A 33 14.61 -4.60 28.74
CA GLY A 33 13.49 -5.46 28.33
C GLY A 33 12.57 -4.85 27.27
N LEU A 34 13.00 -3.77 26.60
CA LEU A 34 12.19 -3.05 25.61
C LEU A 34 12.58 -3.43 24.17
N PRO A 35 11.63 -3.47 23.22
CA PRO A 35 11.92 -3.69 21.81
C PRO A 35 12.52 -2.42 21.18
N ASP A 36 13.83 -2.41 20.90
CA ASP A 36 14.58 -1.19 20.56
C ASP A 36 15.51 -1.38 19.35
N GLN A 37 15.15 -2.26 18.41
CA GLN A 37 16.04 -2.56 17.27
C GLN A 37 15.96 -1.53 16.12
N VAL A 38 15.00 -0.59 16.16
CA VAL A 38 14.65 0.30 15.03
C VAL A 38 14.65 1.80 15.37
N GLY A 39 15.19 2.18 16.53
CA GLY A 39 15.35 3.57 16.95
C GLY A 39 14.53 3.94 18.19
N PRO A 40 14.45 5.24 18.55
CA PRO A 40 14.04 5.70 19.88
C PRO A 40 12.57 5.42 20.24
N ILE A 41 11.78 4.90 19.31
CA ILE A 41 10.37 4.58 19.48
C ILE A 41 10.25 3.05 19.55
N CYS A 42 10.01 2.53 20.76
CA CYS A 42 9.88 1.09 20.97
C CYS A 42 8.52 0.54 20.51
N TYR A 43 7.46 1.33 20.67
CA TYR A 43 6.07 0.92 20.41
C TYR A 43 5.35 1.94 19.53
N LEU A 44 4.44 1.45 18.69
CA LEU A 44 3.49 2.31 18.00
C LEU A 44 2.41 2.83 18.95
N GLU A 45 2.05 4.09 18.73
CA GLU A 45 0.79 4.63 19.24
C GLU A 45 -0.36 4.01 18.45
N THR A 46 -1.28 3.38 19.15
CA THR A 46 -2.49 2.80 18.56
C THR A 46 -3.72 3.57 19.05
N TRP A 47 -4.90 3.18 18.56
CA TRP A 47 -6.17 3.79 18.99
C TRP A 47 -6.52 3.53 20.47
N ALA A 48 -5.79 2.64 21.16
CA ALA A 48 -5.97 2.34 22.57
C ALA A 48 -4.62 2.25 23.30
N ASP A 49 -4.47 2.97 24.41
CA ASP A 49 -3.22 3.03 25.20
C ASP A 49 -2.76 1.66 25.75
N THR A 50 -3.69 0.71 25.86
CA THR A 50 -3.43 -0.67 26.30
C THR A 50 -2.87 -1.56 25.20
N GLN A 51 -2.99 -1.16 23.94
CA GLN A 51 -2.45 -1.89 22.79
C GLN A 51 -1.09 -1.30 22.43
N ARG A 52 -0.03 -2.01 22.82
CA ARG A 52 1.34 -1.69 22.45
C ARG A 52 1.83 -2.69 21.43
N ILE A 53 2.14 -2.21 20.22
CA ILE A 53 2.73 -3.03 19.16
C ILE A 53 4.19 -2.60 19.02
N PRO A 54 5.17 -3.50 19.23
CA PRO A 54 6.57 -3.21 18.95
C PRO A 54 6.77 -2.69 17.52
N VAL A 55 7.54 -1.62 17.34
CA VAL A 55 7.74 -1.03 16.00
C VAL A 55 8.36 -2.04 15.03
N VAL A 56 9.25 -2.91 15.51
CA VAL A 56 9.85 -3.99 14.71
C VAL A 56 8.81 -4.98 14.20
N GLU A 57 7.86 -5.36 15.06
CA GLU A 57 6.78 -6.27 14.71
C GLU A 57 5.84 -5.64 13.68
N PHE A 58 5.53 -4.35 13.85
CA PHE A 58 4.80 -3.60 12.85
C PHE A 58 5.51 -3.57 11.48
N ILE A 59 6.81 -3.32 11.45
CA ILE A 59 7.60 -3.32 10.21
C ILE A 59 7.55 -4.70 9.53
N ALA A 60 7.62 -5.78 10.32
CA ALA A 60 7.47 -7.14 9.81
C ALA A 60 6.11 -7.33 9.10
N PHE A 61 5.01 -6.93 9.74
CA PHE A 61 3.68 -7.01 9.14
C PHE A 61 3.51 -6.11 7.92
N ALA A 62 3.99 -4.87 8.00
CA ALA A 62 3.89 -3.91 6.90
C ALA A 62 4.60 -4.44 5.66
N ARG A 63 5.76 -5.06 5.82
CA ARG A 63 6.52 -5.67 4.71
C ARG A 63 5.75 -6.75 3.97
N GLU A 64 4.95 -7.56 4.66
CA GLU A 64 4.11 -8.58 4.02
C GLU A 64 2.85 -8.02 3.36
N ALA A 65 2.27 -6.98 3.97
CA ALA A 65 1.00 -6.41 3.53
C ALA A 65 1.16 -5.43 2.37
N LEU A 66 2.20 -4.59 2.39
CA LEU A 66 2.43 -3.53 1.40
C LEU A 66 2.47 -4.03 -0.06
N PRO A 67 3.16 -5.15 -0.41
CA PRO A 67 3.11 -5.68 -1.76
C PRO A 67 1.69 -6.00 -2.24
N ARG A 68 0.83 -6.51 -1.34
CA ARG A 68 -0.55 -6.88 -1.65
C ARG A 68 -1.39 -5.64 -1.94
N TYR A 69 -1.24 -4.61 -1.12
CA TYR A 69 -1.96 -3.34 -1.28
C TYR A 69 -1.54 -2.59 -2.55
N VAL A 70 -0.24 -2.52 -2.84
CA VAL A 70 0.25 -1.90 -4.07
C VAL A 70 -0.30 -2.63 -5.31
N GLY A 71 -0.30 -3.97 -5.29
CA GLY A 71 -0.86 -4.77 -6.37
C GLY A 71 -2.38 -4.58 -6.53
N GLU A 72 -3.11 -4.42 -5.44
CA GLU A 72 -4.57 -4.17 -5.49
C GLU A 72 -4.89 -2.80 -6.07
N VAL A 73 -4.19 -1.75 -5.63
CA VAL A 73 -4.36 -0.39 -6.19
C VAL A 73 -4.08 -0.38 -7.70
N ALA A 74 -3.03 -1.07 -8.16
CA ALA A 74 -2.74 -1.18 -9.58
C ALA A 74 -3.87 -1.85 -10.37
N ARG A 75 -4.39 -2.99 -9.90
CA ARG A 75 -5.54 -3.69 -10.52
C ARG A 75 -6.79 -2.82 -10.56
N LEU A 76 -7.10 -2.13 -9.47
CA LEU A 76 -8.26 -1.24 -9.40
C LEU A 76 -8.14 -0.08 -10.40
N LYS A 77 -6.94 0.48 -10.57
CA LYS A 77 -6.71 1.52 -11.59
C LYS A 77 -6.89 1.01 -13.01
N ASP A 78 -6.38 -0.18 -13.32
CA ASP A 78 -6.56 -0.77 -14.65
C ASP A 78 -8.06 -1.04 -14.91
N ARG A 79 -8.78 -1.55 -13.90
CA ARG A 79 -10.22 -1.75 -14.00
C ARG A 79 -11.01 -0.45 -14.22
N VAL A 80 -10.62 0.63 -13.54
CA VAL A 80 -11.23 1.95 -13.76
C VAL A 80 -11.01 2.43 -15.19
N ARG A 81 -9.79 2.28 -15.74
CA ARG A 81 -9.51 2.65 -17.14
C ARG A 81 -10.34 1.86 -18.14
N GLU A 82 -10.46 0.55 -17.96
CA GLU A 82 -11.31 -0.29 -18.81
C GLU A 82 -12.75 0.22 -18.81
N LEU A 83 -13.31 0.49 -17.63
CA LEU A 83 -14.66 1.02 -17.48
C LEU A 83 -14.83 2.40 -18.10
N GLU A 84 -13.83 3.28 -18.01
CA GLU A 84 -13.84 4.59 -18.65
C GLU A 84 -13.82 4.49 -20.18
N VAL A 85 -13.03 3.55 -20.73
CA VAL A 85 -13.01 3.28 -22.18
C VAL A 85 -14.36 2.72 -22.66
N ASP A 86 -14.93 1.74 -21.94
CA ASP A 86 -16.24 1.17 -22.26
C ASP A 86 -17.36 2.22 -22.18
N ALA A 87 -17.30 3.11 -21.18
CA ALA A 87 -18.23 4.22 -21.04
C ALA A 87 -18.13 5.21 -22.20
N LEU A 88 -16.92 5.55 -22.66
CA LEU A 88 -16.72 6.42 -23.81
C LEU A 88 -17.25 5.78 -25.11
N GLN A 89 -16.98 4.49 -25.34
CA GLN A 89 -17.45 3.78 -26.53
C GLN A 89 -18.98 3.63 -26.57
N SER A 90 -19.62 3.39 -25.44
CA SER A 90 -21.08 3.30 -25.33
C SER A 90 -21.77 4.65 -25.55
N VAL A 91 -21.16 5.76 -25.14
CA VAL A 91 -21.63 7.11 -25.48
C VAL A 91 -21.52 7.38 -26.98
N THR A 92 -20.39 7.05 -27.61
CA THR A 92 -20.21 7.28 -29.06
C THR A 92 -21.18 6.46 -29.91
N THR A 93 -21.43 5.20 -29.54
CA THR A 93 -22.37 4.32 -30.27
C THR A 93 -23.85 4.60 -29.97
N GLY A 94 -24.16 5.26 -28.85
CA GLY A 94 -25.52 5.75 -28.55
C GLY A 94 -25.92 6.95 -29.41
N VAL A 95 -24.98 7.84 -29.75
CA VAL A 95 -25.24 9.03 -30.56
C VAL A 95 -25.57 8.68 -32.02
N GLU A 96 -25.00 7.61 -32.58
CA GLU A 96 -25.29 7.19 -33.97
C GLU A 96 -26.67 6.53 -34.14
N ARG A 97 -27.39 6.20 -33.07
CA ARG A 97 -28.69 5.51 -33.13
C ARG A 97 -29.92 6.42 -33.02
N ASP A 98 -29.75 7.67 -32.58
CA ASP A 98 -30.86 8.61 -32.36
C ASP A 98 -31.12 9.57 -33.55
N ASP A 99 -30.34 9.46 -34.64
CA ASP A 99 -30.45 10.32 -35.84
C ASP A 99 -31.27 9.68 -37.00
N CYS A 100 -32.29 8.86 -36.71
CA CYS A 100 -33.21 8.30 -37.73
C CYS A 100 -34.69 8.57 -37.45
#